data_AF-A0A495IU25-F1
#
_entry.id   AF-A0A495IU25-F1
#
_cell.length_a   1.000
_cell.length_b   1.000
_cell.length_c   1.000
_cell.angle_alpha   90.00
_cell.angle_beta   90.00
_cell.angle_gamma   90.00
#
_symmetry.space_group_name_H-M   'P 1'
#
loop_
_entity.id
_entity.type
_entity.pdbx_description
1 polymer ?
#
loop_
_entity_poly.entity_id
_entity_poly.type
_entity_poly.pdbx_seq_one_letter_code
_entity_poly.pdbx_strand_id
1 'polypeptide(L)' 'MKDTLFLFIKVVVETTHLNIHTAIDELQTETDYHIGSTPNVKVLETEIIELHTQNLNL' A
#
# COMPACT_ATOMS: atom_id res chain seq x y z
N MET A 1 9.50 20.00 12.24
CA MET A 1 10.12 18.65 12.21
C MET A 1 9.51 17.91 11.02
N LYS A 2 10.30 17.15 10.27
CA LYS A 2 9.84 16.32 9.15
C LYS A 2 10.35 14.92 9.42
N ASP A 3 9.44 13.96 9.49
CA ASP A 3 9.74 12.55 9.70
C ASP A 3 8.93 11.72 8.71
N THR A 4 9.46 10.55 8.37
CA THR A 4 8.78 9.55 7.54
C THR A 4 8.07 8.56 8.46
N LEU A 5 6.79 8.31 8.19
CA LEU A 5 5.96 7.36 8.92
C LEU A 5 5.53 6.24 7.99
N PHE A 6 5.58 4.99 8.48
CA PHE A 6 5.06 3.82 7.77
C PHE A 6 3.74 3.40 8.41
N LEU A 7 2.66 3.42 7.63
CA LEU A 7 1.34 2.98 8.08
C LEU A 7 1.04 1.60 7.50
N PHE A 8 0.91 0.60 8.37
CA PHE A 8 0.53 -0.75 7.98
C PHE A 8 -0.99 -0.91 8.14
N ILE A 9 -1.68 -1.13 7.02
CA ILE A 9 -3.14 -1.31 6.98
C ILE A 9 -3.42 -2.78 6.67
N LYS A 10 -4.27 -3.42 7.47
CA LYS A 10 -4.77 -4.76 7.16
C LYS A 10 -5.89 -4.66 6.13
N VAL A 11 -5.69 -5.30 4.99
CA VAL A 11 -6.71 -5.48 3.95
C VAL A 11 -7.00 -6.97 3.83
N VAL A 12 -8.29 -7.33 3.81
CA VAL A 12 -8.74 -8.70 3.54
C VAL A 12 -9.47 -8.66 2.21
N VAL A 13 -9.02 -9.48 1.27
CA VAL A 13 -9.53 -9.46 -0.11
C VAL A 13 -10.02 -10.83 -0.53
N GLU A 14 -11.06 -10.83 -1.34
CA GLU A 14 -11.46 -11.95 -2.17
C GLU A 14 -11.19 -11.53 -3.62
N THR A 15 -10.59 -12.41 -4.41
CA THR A 15 -10.17 -12.09 -5.78
C THR A 15 -10.45 -13.25 -6.72
N THR A 16 -10.72 -12.93 -7.98
CA THR A 16 -10.84 -13.89 -9.08
C THR A 16 -9.49 -14.18 -9.74
N HIS A 17 -8.44 -13.44 -9.38
CA HIS A 17 -7.08 -13.70 -9.85
C HIS A 17 -6.59 -15.05 -9.31
N LEU A 18 -6.01 -15.86 -10.19
CA LEU A 18 -5.39 -17.14 -9.82
C LEU A 18 -4.15 -16.97 -8.95
N ASN A 19 -3.47 -15.84 -9.08
CA ASN A 19 -2.25 -15.51 -8.38
C ASN A 19 -2.45 -14.25 -7.52
N ILE A 20 -2.12 -14.35 -6.24
CA ILE A 20 -2.21 -13.23 -5.31
C ILE A 20 -1.33 -12.04 -5.73
N HIS A 21 -0.20 -12.27 -6.41
CA HIS A 21 0.67 -11.20 -6.90
C HIS A 21 -0.05 -10.29 -7.90
N THR A 22 -0.88 -10.84 -8.79
CA THR A 22 -1.68 -10.03 -9.72
C THR A 22 -2.71 -9.17 -8.98
N ALA A 23 -3.34 -9.72 -7.94
CA ALA A 23 -4.25 -8.94 -7.10
C ALA A 23 -3.53 -7.85 -6.30
N ILE A 24 -2.29 -8.10 -5.87
CA ILE A 24 -1.45 -7.10 -5.20
C ILE A 24 -1.06 -5.98 -6.18
N ASP A 25 -0.61 -6.33 -7.39
CA ASP A 25 -0.25 -5.36 -8.44
C ASP A 25 -1.45 -4.49 -8.82
N GLU A 26 -2.64 -5.08 -9.00
CA GLU A 26 -3.88 -4.35 -9.24
C GLU A 26 -4.19 -3.37 -8.10
N LEU A 27 -4.13 -3.83 -6.84
CA LEU A 27 -4.34 -2.93 -5.70
C LEU A 27 -3.29 -1.82 -5.63
N GLN A 28 -2.03 -2.08 -5.94
CA GLN A 28 -0.98 -1.06 -5.88
C GLN A 28 -1.13 0.00 -6.97
N THR A 29 -1.65 -0.39 -8.14
CA THR A 29 -1.76 0.50 -9.30
C THR A 29 -3.11 1.20 -9.41
N GLU A 30 -4.19 0.58 -8.93
CA GLU A 30 -5.56 1.09 -9.09
C GLU A 30 -6.17 1.65 -7.80
N THR A 31 -5.56 1.43 -6.62
CA THR A 31 -6.07 2.01 -5.37
C THR A 31 -5.90 3.52 -5.37
N ASP A 32 -7.02 4.24 -5.31
CA ASP A 32 -7.07 5.63 -4.87
C ASP A 32 -7.17 5.67 -3.34
N TYR A 33 -6.22 6.33 -2.68
CA TYR A 33 -6.15 6.41 -1.22
C TYR A 33 -5.88 7.84 -0.76
N HIS A 34 -6.38 8.16 0.43
CA HIS A 34 -6.24 9.48 1.02
C HIS A 34 -5.87 9.38 2.50
N ILE A 35 -4.69 9.88 2.87
CA ILE A 35 -4.29 10.08 4.27
C ILE A 35 -4.32 11.57 4.57
N GLY A 36 -5.30 11.98 5.38
CA GLY A 36 -5.53 13.38 5.73
C GLY A 36 -4.64 13.89 6.85
N SER A 37 -4.52 15.21 6.93
CA SER A 37 -3.91 15.88 8.09
C SER A 37 -4.86 15.89 9.30
N THR A 38 -4.29 15.95 10.50
CA THR A 38 -5.02 16.14 11.77
C THR A 38 -4.52 17.44 12.44
N PRO A 39 -5.15 17.94 13.54
CA PRO A 39 -4.74 19.20 14.15
C PRO A 39 -3.25 19.30 14.52
N ASN A 40 -2.61 18.16 14.79
CA ASN A 40 -1.21 18.09 15.22
C ASN A 40 -0.28 17.42 14.18
N VAL A 41 -0.81 16.96 13.05
CA VAL A 41 -0.03 16.24 12.02
C VAL A 41 -0.41 16.75 10.64
N LYS A 42 0.56 17.32 9.92
CA LYS A 42 0.40 17.72 8.53
C LYS A 42 0.97 16.65 7.62
N VAL A 43 0.11 16.00 6.83
CA VAL A 43 0.52 15.09 5.75
C VAL A 43 1.02 15.95 4.59
N LEU A 44 2.25 15.70 4.16
CA LEU A 44 2.90 16.44 3.08
C LEU A 44 2.84 15.68 1.76
N GLU A 45 2.97 14.37 1.83
CA GLU A 45 3.04 13.46 0.71
C GLU A 45 2.61 12.09 1.21
N THR A 46 2.05 11.30 0.30
CA THR A 46 1.72 9.91 0.54
C THR A 46 2.13 9.10 -0.68
N GLU A 47 2.62 7.88 -0.44
CA GLU A 47 2.92 6.91 -1.49
C GLU A 47 2.46 5.51 -1.06
N ILE A 48 2.02 4.69 -2.01
CA ILE A 48 1.93 3.24 -1.80
C ILE A 48 3.33 2.68 -2.02
N ILE A 49 3.84 1.94 -1.05
CA ILE A 49 5.12 1.26 -1.18
C ILE A 49 4.92 0.03 -2.06
N GLU A 50 5.57 0.02 -3.23
CA GLU A 50 5.60 -1.14 -4.13
C GLU A 50 6.26 -2.33 -3.43
N LEU A 51 5.61 -3.49 -3.51
CA LEU A 51 6.08 -4.71 -2.85
C LEU A 51 6.67 -5.61 -3.92
N HIS A 52 7.97 -5.51 -4.17
CA HIS A 52 8.65 -6.45 -5.04
C HIS A 52 8.80 -7.80 -4.33
N THR A 53 7.81 -8.68 -4.48
CA THR A 53 7.95 -10.07 -4.09
C THR A 53 8.88 -10.78 -5.08
N GLN A 54 10.15 -10.92 -4.71
CA GLN A 54 11.03 -11.87 -5.39
C GLN A 54 10.46 -13.27 -5.16
N ASN A 55 10.13 -13.98 -6.24
CA ASN A 55 9.92 -15.42 -6.19
C ASN A 55 11.23 -16.06 -5.71
N LEU A 56 11.33 -16.35 -4.41
CA LEU A 56 12.27 -17.35 -3.94
C LEU A 56 11.74 -18.69 -4.45
N ASN A 57 12.24 -19.10 -5.61
CA ASN A 57 12.15 -20.49 -6.06
C ASN A 57 12.86 -21.35 -5.00
N LEU A 58 12.07 -21.92 -4.09
CA LEU A 58 12.47 -22.99 -3.17
C LEU A 58 12.11 -24.33 -3.80
#